data_AF-A0A1X7UFF2-F1
#
_entry.id   AF-A0A1X7UFF2-F1
#
_cell.length_a   1.000
_cell.length_b   1.000
_cell.length_c   1.000
_cell.angle_alpha   90.00
_cell.angle_beta   90.00
_cell.angle_gamma   90.00
#
_symmetry.space_group_name_H-M   'P 1'
#
loop_
_entity.id
_entity.type
_entity.pdbx_description
1 polymer ?
#
loop_
_entity_poly.entity_id
_entity_poly.type
_entity_poly.pdbx_seq_one_letter_code
_entity_poly.pdbx_strand_id
1 'polypeptide(L)'
;MTLCRWKYRTDSSCGLCNAPQCTVNHILSCCPTSLLQGRYTWRHDTVLKRLYNLLRDNLDESVTIFADLNNLRASDTPPATIPLNIIVTTARPDIVIIDGRYICLLELTIPSNNMASLTNARERKQRKENYISLVSDLSSRGYATDLETVEIGALGHFLQCSINSIQQVLPHLSKRFLRNSFISQLSFPAISCSYAIFNSRHNSEWSPPI
;
A
#
# COMPACT_ATOMS: atom_id res chain seq x y z
N MET A 1 -8.95 16.32 -15.98
CA MET A 1 -9.77 16.86 -17.10
C MET A 1 -10.76 15.80 -17.53
N THR A 2 -12.02 16.16 -17.78
CA THR A 2 -13.12 15.23 -18.14
C THR A 2 -13.53 15.40 -19.61
N LEU A 3 -13.92 14.29 -20.27
CA LEU A 3 -14.35 14.25 -21.68
C LEU A 3 -15.56 15.13 -21.97
N CYS A 4 -16.40 15.42 -20.96
CA CYS A 4 -17.53 16.35 -21.09
C CYS A 4 -17.07 17.79 -21.36
N ARG A 5 -15.87 18.19 -20.89
CA ARG A 5 -15.32 19.53 -21.18
C ARG A 5 -15.04 19.72 -22.67
N TRP A 6 -14.83 18.61 -23.39
CA TRP A 6 -14.59 18.56 -24.83
C TRP A 6 -15.84 18.15 -25.62
N LYS A 7 -17.02 18.10 -24.97
CA LYS A 7 -18.32 17.73 -25.57
C LYS A 7 -18.40 16.31 -26.18
N TYR A 8 -17.45 15.43 -25.87
CA TYR A 8 -17.48 14.02 -26.33
C TYR A 8 -18.43 13.14 -25.50
N ARG A 9 -18.95 13.63 -24.37
CA ARG A 9 -20.01 12.98 -23.57
C ARG A 9 -20.95 14.01 -22.97
N THR A 10 -22.23 13.66 -22.87
CA THR A 10 -23.30 14.47 -22.27
C THR A 10 -23.39 14.29 -20.76
N ASP A 11 -23.17 13.07 -20.26
CA ASP A 11 -23.17 12.77 -18.84
C ASP A 11 -21.75 12.60 -18.28
N SER A 12 -21.48 13.29 -17.18
CA SER A 12 -20.23 13.25 -16.44
C SER A 12 -20.35 12.42 -15.15
N SER A 13 -21.47 11.77 -14.90
CA SER A 13 -21.69 10.99 -13.68
C SER A 13 -20.82 9.72 -13.62
N CYS A 14 -20.58 9.24 -12.40
CA CYS A 14 -19.90 7.98 -12.18
C CYS A 14 -20.86 6.82 -12.51
N GLY A 15 -20.45 5.89 -13.37
CA GLY A 15 -21.27 4.74 -13.73
C GLY A 15 -21.54 3.72 -12.62
N LEU A 16 -20.97 3.89 -11.42
CA LEU A 16 -21.17 2.98 -10.28
C LEU A 16 -21.91 3.62 -9.11
N CYS A 17 -21.66 4.90 -8.83
CA CYS A 17 -22.22 5.58 -7.67
C CYS A 17 -23.01 6.85 -8.03
N ASN A 18 -23.14 7.15 -9.32
CA ASN A 18 -23.83 8.34 -9.86
C ASN A 18 -23.27 9.69 -9.38
N ALA A 19 -22.08 9.72 -8.78
CA ALA A 19 -21.44 10.97 -8.38
C ALA A 19 -21.27 11.90 -9.60
N PRO A 20 -21.72 13.17 -9.53
CA PRO A 20 -21.62 14.10 -10.65
C PRO A 20 -20.16 14.49 -10.91
N GLN A 21 -19.86 14.94 -12.15
CA GLN A 21 -18.53 15.42 -12.53
C GLN A 21 -17.40 14.41 -12.21
N CYS A 22 -17.68 13.13 -12.44
CA CYS A 22 -16.79 12.01 -12.21
C CYS A 22 -15.46 12.20 -12.95
N THR A 23 -14.37 12.20 -12.17
CA THR A 23 -13.01 12.31 -12.66
C THR A 23 -12.30 10.96 -12.62
N VAL A 24 -11.15 10.86 -13.28
CA VAL A 24 -10.25 9.69 -13.13
C VAL A 24 -9.87 9.48 -11.66
N ASN A 25 -9.65 10.55 -10.91
CA ASN A 25 -9.36 10.45 -9.48
C ASN A 25 -10.51 9.78 -8.72
N HIS A 26 -11.75 10.17 -9.01
CA HIS A 26 -12.91 9.55 -8.41
C HIS A 26 -12.94 8.05 -8.70
N ILE A 27 -12.82 7.65 -9.96
CA ILE A 27 -12.84 6.23 -10.37
C ILE A 27 -11.75 5.42 -9.66
N LEU A 28 -10.52 5.96 -9.62
CA LEU A 28 -9.35 5.22 -9.16
C LEU A 28 -9.11 5.28 -7.65
N SER A 29 -9.70 6.22 -6.92
CA SER A 29 -9.35 6.42 -5.50
C SER A 29 -10.50 6.84 -4.57
N CYS A 30 -11.64 7.31 -5.08
CA CYS A 30 -12.67 7.94 -4.24
C CYS A 30 -14.09 7.40 -4.45
N CYS A 31 -14.30 6.42 -5.34
CA CYS A 31 -15.63 5.89 -5.60
C CYS A 31 -16.06 4.98 -4.44
N PRO A 32 -17.17 5.29 -3.73
CA PRO A 32 -17.62 4.49 -2.60
C PRO A 32 -18.05 3.08 -3.02
N THR A 33 -18.68 2.93 -4.18
CA THR A 33 -19.05 1.62 -4.73
C THR A 33 -17.79 0.79 -5.02
N SER A 34 -16.76 1.35 -5.65
CA SER A 34 -15.49 0.65 -5.89
C SER A 34 -14.78 0.26 -4.59
N LEU A 35 -14.87 1.10 -3.56
CA LEU A 35 -14.33 0.80 -2.23
C LEU A 35 -15.07 -0.39 -1.60
N LEU A 36 -16.41 -0.35 -1.55
CA LEU A 36 -17.24 -1.41 -0.98
C LEU A 36 -17.07 -2.75 -1.71
N GLN A 37 -16.89 -2.70 -3.03
CA GLN A 37 -16.64 -3.89 -3.86
C GLN A 37 -15.22 -4.46 -3.71
N GLY A 38 -14.33 -3.82 -2.94
CA GLY A 38 -12.97 -4.31 -2.75
C GLY A 38 -12.04 -4.08 -3.95
N ARG A 39 -12.38 -3.21 -4.90
CA ARG A 39 -11.51 -2.92 -6.05
C ARG A 39 -10.17 -2.33 -5.64
N TYR A 40 -10.22 -1.43 -4.65
CA TYR A 40 -9.02 -0.80 -4.11
C TYR A 40 -8.21 -1.75 -3.21
N THR A 41 -8.89 -2.62 -2.46
CA THR A 41 -8.26 -3.70 -1.69
C THR A 41 -7.50 -4.64 -2.63
N TRP A 42 -8.12 -5.10 -3.71
CA TRP A 42 -7.45 -5.94 -4.70
C TRP A 42 -6.17 -5.30 -5.27
N ARG A 43 -6.23 -4.01 -5.63
CA ARG A 43 -5.05 -3.27 -6.08
C ARG A 43 -3.98 -3.18 -4.98
N HIS A 44 -4.37 -2.87 -3.75
CA HIS A 44 -3.45 -2.78 -2.61
C HIS A 44 -2.78 -4.13 -2.35
N ASP A 45 -3.55 -5.21 -2.19
CA ASP A 45 -3.05 -6.55 -1.95
C ASP A 45 -2.10 -7.03 -3.06
N THR A 46 -2.41 -6.70 -4.32
CA THR A 46 -1.56 -7.05 -5.47
C THR A 46 -0.19 -6.35 -5.40
N VAL A 47 -0.18 -5.06 -5.07
CA VAL A 47 1.07 -4.30 -4.91
C VAL A 47 1.80 -4.73 -3.63
N LEU A 48 1.08 -5.01 -2.55
CA LEU A 48 1.62 -5.48 -1.28
C LEU A 48 2.33 -6.83 -1.47
N LYS A 49 1.72 -7.76 -2.19
CA LYS A 49 2.34 -9.04 -2.54
C LYS A 49 3.61 -8.85 -3.35
N ARG A 50 3.61 -7.91 -4.30
CA ARG A 50 4.81 -7.59 -5.08
C ARG A 50 5.92 -7.01 -4.21
N LEU A 51 5.58 -6.10 -3.30
CA LEU A 51 6.50 -5.51 -2.34
C LEU A 51 7.10 -6.57 -1.41
N TYR A 52 6.26 -7.42 -0.84
CA TYR A 52 6.69 -8.54 0.00
C TYR A 52 7.72 -9.42 -0.72
N ASN A 53 7.44 -9.84 -1.95
CA ASN A 53 8.36 -10.67 -2.72
C ASN A 53 9.70 -9.95 -2.98
N LEU A 54 9.65 -8.69 -3.42
CA LEU A 54 10.87 -7.92 -3.68
C LEU A 54 11.72 -7.73 -2.41
N LEU A 55 11.08 -7.51 -1.26
CA LEU A 55 11.79 -7.44 0.02
C LEU A 55 12.38 -8.80 0.37
N ARG A 56 11.59 -9.87 0.31
CA ARG A 56 12.03 -11.23 0.65
C ARG A 56 13.22 -11.68 -0.21
N ASP A 57 13.22 -11.35 -1.50
CA ASP A 57 14.29 -11.70 -2.44
C ASP A 57 15.62 -10.95 -2.16
N ASN A 58 15.58 -9.87 -1.37
CA ASN A 58 16.75 -9.04 -1.06
C ASN A 58 17.08 -9.01 0.45
N LEU A 59 16.32 -9.71 1.30
CA LEU A 59 16.61 -9.84 2.73
C LEU A 59 17.42 -11.11 2.99
N ASP A 60 18.27 -11.06 4.01
CA ASP A 60 19.00 -12.25 4.47
C ASP A 60 18.03 -13.33 4.97
N GLU A 61 18.43 -14.60 4.86
CA GLU A 61 17.58 -15.74 5.25
C GLU A 61 17.21 -15.73 6.75
N SER A 62 18.06 -15.15 7.60
CA SER A 62 17.82 -14.99 9.03
C SER A 62 16.72 -13.98 9.35
N VAL A 63 16.40 -13.08 8.43
CA VAL A 63 15.36 -12.07 8.61
C VAL A 63 14.00 -12.70 8.38
N THR A 64 13.10 -12.51 9.34
CA THR A 64 11.71 -12.94 9.22
C THR A 64 10.86 -11.80 8.67
N ILE A 65 9.96 -12.09 7.74
CA ILE A 65 9.04 -11.10 7.16
C ILE A 65 7.63 -11.66 7.13
N PHE A 66 6.66 -10.83 7.52
CA PHE A 66 5.23 -11.10 7.44
C PHE A 66 4.53 -9.99 6.66
N ALA A 67 3.38 -10.30 6.07
CA ALA A 67 2.51 -9.33 5.41
C ALA A 67 1.04 -9.54 5.79
N ASP A 68 0.23 -8.48 5.73
CA ASP A 68 -1.22 -8.54 5.94
C ASP A 68 -1.96 -9.18 4.75
N LEU A 69 -1.47 -10.34 4.31
CA LEU A 69 -2.02 -11.13 3.22
C LEU A 69 -2.24 -12.57 3.70
N ASN A 70 -3.25 -13.23 3.13
CA ASN A 70 -3.51 -14.63 3.43
C ASN A 70 -2.26 -15.48 3.15
N ASN A 71 -1.94 -16.39 4.07
CA ASN A 71 -0.75 -17.26 4.06
C ASN A 71 0.60 -16.56 4.23
N LEU A 72 0.64 -15.23 4.40
CA LEU A 72 1.88 -14.46 4.67
C LEU A 72 1.89 -13.82 6.07
N ARG A 73 0.82 -14.02 6.85
CA ARG A 73 0.73 -13.63 8.26
C ARG A 73 1.48 -14.61 9.16
N ALA A 74 1.75 -14.21 10.40
CA ALA A 74 2.24 -15.13 11.41
C ALA A 74 1.22 -16.26 11.64
N SER A 75 1.71 -17.45 11.99
CA SER A 75 0.89 -18.67 12.18
C SER A 75 0.05 -18.66 13.47
N ASP A 76 -0.29 -17.47 13.95
CA ASP A 76 -1.09 -17.25 15.15
C ASP A 76 -2.58 -17.55 14.92
N THR A 77 -3.29 -17.80 16.01
CA THR A 77 -4.75 -17.96 16.01
C THR A 77 -5.35 -16.95 16.99
N PRO A 78 -6.06 -15.90 16.51
CA PRO A 78 -6.32 -15.55 15.11
C PRO A 78 -5.06 -15.01 14.38
N PRO A 79 -5.03 -15.05 13.02
CA PRO A 79 -3.87 -14.60 12.26
C PRO A 79 -3.54 -13.11 12.46
N ALA A 80 -2.30 -12.82 12.84
CA ALA A 80 -1.76 -11.47 13.02
C ALA A 80 -0.55 -11.23 12.11
N THR A 81 -0.28 -9.98 11.76
CA THR A 81 0.96 -9.64 11.01
C THR A 81 2.18 -9.62 11.94
N ILE A 82 1.99 -9.25 13.20
CA ILE A 82 3.02 -9.32 14.23
C ILE A 82 2.77 -10.58 15.07
N PRO A 83 3.78 -11.47 15.22
CA PRO A 83 3.67 -12.66 16.06
C PRO A 83 3.19 -12.37 17.49
N LEU A 84 2.22 -13.15 17.99
CA LEU A 84 1.65 -12.96 19.34
C LEU A 84 2.67 -13.11 20.47
N ASN A 85 3.72 -13.90 20.24
CA ASN A 85 4.83 -14.06 21.21
C ASN A 85 5.70 -12.79 21.33
N ILE A 86 5.65 -11.87 20.36
CA ILE A 86 6.30 -10.56 20.44
C ILE A 86 5.38 -9.59 21.20
N ILE A 87 4.15 -9.44 20.74
CA ILE A 87 3.17 -8.53 21.34
C ILE A 87 1.73 -8.95 20.99
N VAL A 88 0.82 -8.78 21.94
CA VAL A 88 -0.62 -8.93 21.70
C VAL A 88 -1.17 -7.56 21.28
N THR A 89 -1.61 -7.44 20.03
CA THR A 89 -2.12 -6.18 19.48
C THR A 89 -3.18 -6.42 18.41
N THR A 90 -4.06 -5.44 18.22
CA THR A 90 -5.03 -5.40 17.11
C THR A 90 -4.48 -4.66 15.89
N ALA A 91 -3.30 -4.06 16.00
CA ALA A 91 -2.64 -3.40 14.88
C ALA A 91 -2.25 -4.42 13.81
N ARG A 92 -2.50 -4.07 12.55
CA ARG A 92 -2.14 -4.86 11.37
C ARG A 92 -1.34 -3.98 10.41
N PRO A 93 -0.02 -3.82 10.63
CA PRO A 93 0.85 -3.25 9.62
C PRO A 93 0.76 -4.06 8.33
N ASP A 94 0.95 -3.40 7.18
CA ASP A 94 0.91 -4.08 5.89
C ASP A 94 2.05 -5.10 5.74
N ILE A 95 3.27 -4.75 6.20
CA ILE A 95 4.44 -5.64 6.29
C ILE A 95 5.14 -5.45 7.64
N VAL A 96 5.66 -6.53 8.19
CA VAL A 96 6.49 -6.55 9.41
C VAL A 96 7.77 -7.31 9.11
N ILE A 97 8.92 -6.70 9.39
CA ILE A 97 10.25 -7.28 9.20
C ILE A 97 10.93 -7.36 10.55
N ILE A 98 11.44 -8.54 10.89
CA ILE A 98 12.05 -8.84 12.19
C ILE A 98 13.46 -9.38 11.94
N ASP A 99 14.44 -8.64 12.44
CA ASP A 99 15.85 -9.03 12.44
C ASP A 99 16.39 -8.99 13.87
N GLY A 100 16.33 -10.14 14.55
CA GLY A 100 16.70 -10.26 15.96
C GLY A 100 15.87 -9.36 16.89
N ARG A 101 16.49 -8.27 17.37
CA ARG A 101 15.86 -7.26 18.24
C ARG A 101 15.41 -6.00 17.50
N TYR A 102 15.57 -5.97 16.18
CA TYR A 102 15.06 -4.90 15.34
C TYR A 102 13.73 -5.31 14.68
N ILE A 103 12.76 -4.40 14.69
CA ILE A 103 11.46 -4.57 14.04
C ILE A 103 11.19 -3.35 13.16
N CYS A 104 10.94 -3.58 11.87
CA CYS A 104 10.44 -2.55 10.97
C CYS A 104 8.97 -2.82 10.64
N LEU A 105 8.11 -1.84 10.94
CA LEU A 105 6.71 -1.80 10.54
C LEU A 105 6.62 -0.99 9.25
N LEU A 106 6.13 -1.61 8.17
CA LEU A 106 6.08 -0.97 6.85
C LEU A 106 4.63 -0.86 6.38
N GLU A 107 4.19 0.36 6.08
CA GLU A 107 2.85 0.63 5.56
C GLU A 107 2.89 0.98 4.07
N LEU A 108 2.08 0.31 3.25
CA LEU A 108 1.87 0.61 1.85
C LEU A 108 0.61 1.47 1.68
N THR A 109 0.75 2.59 0.98
CA THR A 109 -0.42 3.39 0.58
C THR A 109 -0.45 3.63 -0.93
N ILE A 110 -1.64 3.48 -1.52
CA ILE A 110 -1.90 3.74 -2.93
C ILE A 110 -2.86 4.93 -3.09
N PRO A 111 -2.36 6.17 -2.97
CA PRO A 111 -3.19 7.36 -3.05
C PRO A 111 -3.48 7.76 -4.50
N SER A 112 -4.25 8.84 -4.63
CA SER A 112 -4.33 9.59 -5.88
C SER A 112 -2.95 10.07 -6.34
N ASN A 113 -2.77 10.24 -7.65
CA ASN A 113 -1.48 10.58 -8.26
C ASN A 113 -1.02 12.03 -8.12
N ASN A 114 -1.73 12.85 -7.34
CA ASN A 114 -1.24 14.19 -7.06
C ASN A 114 -0.32 14.17 -5.83
N MET A 115 0.72 15.01 -5.88
CA MET A 115 1.77 15.05 -4.87
C MET A 115 1.24 15.36 -3.46
N ALA A 116 0.25 16.25 -3.36
CA ALA A 116 -0.42 16.55 -2.09
C ALA A 116 -1.10 15.31 -1.47
N SER A 117 -1.72 14.45 -2.28
CA SER A 117 -2.36 13.22 -1.80
C SER A 117 -1.35 12.20 -1.29
N LEU A 118 -0.19 12.11 -1.94
CA LEU A 118 0.91 11.26 -1.50
C LEU A 118 1.46 11.73 -0.14
N THR A 119 1.73 13.03 0.01
CA THR A 119 2.21 13.60 1.28
C THR A 119 1.18 13.47 2.41
N ASN A 120 -0.09 13.80 2.15
CA ASN A 120 -1.16 13.71 3.15
C ASN A 120 -1.39 12.27 3.61
N ALA A 121 -1.25 11.28 2.71
CA ALA A 121 -1.35 9.87 3.04
C ALA A 121 -0.27 9.45 4.04
N ARG A 122 0.99 9.86 3.80
CA ARG A 122 2.13 9.62 4.68
C ARG A 122 1.90 10.18 6.07
N GLU A 123 1.57 11.48 6.16
CA GLU A 123 1.36 12.16 7.44
C GLU A 123 0.25 11.50 8.28
N ARG A 124 -0.86 11.12 7.64
CA ARG A 124 -1.98 10.45 8.32
C ARG A 124 -1.60 9.08 8.89
N LYS A 125 -0.72 8.32 8.21
CA LYS A 125 -0.27 7.01 8.69
C LYS A 125 0.73 7.14 9.83
N GLN A 126 1.68 8.07 9.72
CA GLN A 126 2.69 8.32 10.76
C GLN A 126 2.09 8.87 12.06
N ARG A 127 0.96 9.58 11.99
CA ARG A 127 0.25 10.12 13.16
C ARG A 127 -0.82 9.21 13.73
N LYS A 128 -0.94 7.97 13.24
CA LYS A 128 -1.98 7.06 13.71
C LYS A 128 -1.63 6.61 15.13
N GLU A 129 -2.45 7.01 16.12
CA GLU A 129 -2.20 6.76 17.55
C GLU A 129 -1.94 5.28 17.88
N ASN A 130 -2.59 4.37 17.15
CA ASN A 130 -2.39 2.92 17.31
C ASN A 130 -0.95 2.47 16.95
N TYR A 131 -0.28 3.14 16.01
CA TYR A 131 1.11 2.82 15.66
C TYR A 131 2.09 3.50 16.60
N ILE A 132 1.77 4.71 17.09
CA ILE A 132 2.58 5.40 18.10
C ILE A 132 2.64 4.57 19.39
N SER A 133 1.48 4.10 19.88
CA SER A 133 1.39 3.21 21.04
C SER A 133 2.11 1.89 20.80
N LEU A 134 1.90 1.24 19.64
CA LEU A 134 2.58 0.00 19.28
C LEU A 134 4.11 0.13 19.30
N VAL A 135 4.67 1.19 18.72
CA VAL A 135 6.12 1.44 18.72
C VAL A 135 6.64 1.62 20.15
N SER A 136 5.91 2.34 21.00
CA SER A 136 6.25 2.50 22.42
C SER A 136 6.22 1.16 23.17
N ASP A 137 5.20 0.34 22.93
CA ASP A 137 5.05 -0.97 23.58
C ASP A 137 6.16 -1.95 23.15
N LEU A 138 6.51 -1.97 21.86
CA LEU A 138 7.63 -2.76 21.34
C LEU A 138 8.97 -2.29 21.93
N SER A 139 9.17 -0.98 22.04
CA SER A 139 10.37 -0.40 22.67
C SER A 139 10.48 -0.80 24.15
N SER A 140 9.37 -0.80 24.90
CA SER A 140 9.32 -1.25 26.29
C SER A 140 9.71 -2.72 26.47
N ARG A 141 9.54 -3.54 25.42
CA ARG A 141 9.92 -4.96 25.36
C ARG A 141 11.36 -5.17 24.87
N GLY A 142 12.11 -4.08 24.65
CA GLY A 142 13.51 -4.09 24.24
C GLY A 142 13.73 -4.28 22.74
N TYR A 143 12.74 -3.95 21.90
CA TYR A 143 12.91 -3.94 20.45
C TYR A 143 13.22 -2.54 19.93
N ALA A 144 14.27 -2.40 19.12
CA ALA A 144 14.45 -1.21 18.30
C ALA A 144 13.40 -1.25 17.18
N THR A 145 12.52 -0.25 17.11
CA THR A 145 11.35 -0.31 16.22
C THR A 145 11.26 0.93 15.33
N ASP A 146 11.19 0.73 14.02
CA ASP A 146 10.93 1.79 13.04
C ASP A 146 9.54 1.64 12.41
N LEU A 147 8.92 2.78 12.11
CA LEU A 147 7.68 2.87 11.34
C LEU A 147 7.96 3.58 10.01
N GLU A 148 7.95 2.80 8.94
CA GLU A 148 8.24 3.27 7.59
C GLU A 148 6.99 3.23 6.70
N THR A 149 6.96 4.10 5.70
CA THR A 149 5.83 4.19 4.76
C THR A 149 6.30 4.22 3.32
N VAL A 150 5.58 3.50 2.46
CA VAL A 150 5.80 3.40 1.02
C VAL A 150 4.56 3.88 0.30
N GLU A 151 4.72 4.91 -0.53
CA GLU A 151 3.62 5.54 -1.25
C GLU A 151 3.81 5.36 -2.77
N ILE A 152 2.91 4.59 -3.39
CA ILE A 152 2.86 4.39 -4.84
C ILE A 152 1.49 4.84 -5.34
N GLY A 153 1.43 5.94 -6.06
CA GLY A 153 0.20 6.45 -6.65
C GLY A 153 -0.43 5.45 -7.63
N ALA A 154 -1.75 5.54 -7.81
CA ALA A 154 -2.53 4.68 -8.71
C ALA A 154 -2.02 4.61 -10.17
N LEU A 155 -1.25 5.59 -10.66
CA LEU A 155 -0.63 5.62 -11.98
C LEU A 155 0.90 5.49 -11.90
N GLY A 156 1.43 4.94 -10.79
CA GLY A 156 2.83 4.57 -10.64
C GLY A 156 3.78 5.69 -10.21
N HIS A 157 3.24 6.85 -9.82
CA HIS A 157 4.03 7.94 -9.23
C HIS A 157 4.47 7.53 -7.82
N PHE A 158 5.62 8.01 -7.34
CA PHE A 158 6.13 7.65 -6.01
C PHE A 158 6.74 8.87 -5.31
N LEU A 159 6.94 8.77 -4.00
CA LEU A 159 7.67 9.78 -3.24
C LEU A 159 9.15 9.41 -3.11
N GLN A 160 10.03 10.42 -3.16
CA GLN A 160 11.45 10.22 -2.91
C GLN A 160 11.72 9.70 -1.48
N CYS A 161 10.87 10.04 -0.51
CA CYS A 161 10.96 9.50 0.85
C CYS A 161 10.62 8.01 0.92
N SER A 162 9.75 7.47 0.05
CA SER A 162 9.50 6.01 -0.01
C SER A 162 10.75 5.22 -0.40
N ILE A 163 11.64 5.81 -1.22
CA ILE A 163 12.95 5.20 -1.53
C ILE A 163 13.83 5.16 -0.29
N ASN A 164 13.83 6.24 0.52
CA ASN A 164 14.62 6.26 1.75
C ASN A 164 14.08 5.22 2.74
N SER A 165 12.76 5.10 2.88
CA SER A 165 12.10 4.08 3.71
C SER A 165 12.49 2.66 3.30
N ILE A 166 12.46 2.34 2.01
CA ILE A 166 12.93 1.03 1.51
C ILE A 166 14.44 0.85 1.75
N GLN A 167 15.24 1.92 1.64
CA GLN A 167 16.67 1.82 1.88
C GLN A 167 17.00 1.58 3.36
N GLN A 168 16.19 2.05 4.31
CA GLN A 168 16.38 1.69 5.72
C GLN A 168 16.25 0.18 5.93
N VAL A 169 15.30 -0.45 5.23
CA VAL A 169 15.09 -1.90 5.25
C VAL A 169 16.18 -2.65 4.48
N LEU A 170 16.63 -2.11 3.36
CA LEU A 170 17.62 -2.73 2.47
C LEU A 170 18.84 -1.81 2.28
N PRO A 171 19.67 -1.61 3.32
CA PRO A 171 20.74 -0.61 3.31
C PRO A 171 21.86 -0.93 2.30
N HIS A 172 22.02 -2.20 1.94
CA HIS A 172 22.99 -2.66 0.94
C HIS A 172 22.58 -2.29 -0.50
N LEU A 173 21.31 -1.97 -0.76
CA LEU A 173 20.87 -1.56 -2.08
C LEU A 173 21.11 -0.06 -2.33
N SER A 174 21.64 0.25 -3.52
CA SER A 174 21.86 1.65 -3.90
C SER A 174 20.53 2.37 -4.18
N LYS A 175 20.44 3.65 -3.80
CA LYS A 175 19.28 4.51 -4.15
C LYS A 175 18.98 4.53 -5.65
N ARG A 176 20.01 4.38 -6.50
CA ARG A 176 19.85 4.32 -7.96
C ARG A 176 19.11 3.05 -8.38
N PHE A 177 19.47 1.89 -7.83
CA PHE A 177 18.80 0.63 -8.09
C PHE A 177 17.36 0.66 -7.56
N LEU A 178 17.17 1.15 -6.34
CA LEU A 178 15.83 1.30 -5.74
C LEU A 178 14.92 2.15 -6.64
N ARG A 179 15.40 3.32 -7.07
CA ARG A 179 14.62 4.23 -7.92
C ARG A 179 14.33 3.64 -9.31
N ASN A 180 15.33 3.08 -9.96
CA ASN A 180 15.22 2.74 -11.38
C ASN A 180 14.62 1.34 -11.62
N SER A 181 14.77 0.42 -10.67
CA SER A 181 14.44 -1.00 -10.86
C SER A 181 13.43 -1.49 -9.83
N PHE A 182 13.64 -1.23 -8.54
CA PHE A 182 12.73 -1.68 -7.48
C PHE A 182 11.36 -0.99 -7.59
N ILE A 183 11.37 0.35 -7.63
CA ILE A 183 10.14 1.15 -7.75
C ILE A 183 9.39 0.86 -9.05
N SER A 184 10.10 0.69 -10.17
CA SER A 184 9.46 0.33 -11.45
C SER A 184 8.65 -0.96 -11.33
N GLN A 185 9.21 -1.96 -10.65
CA GLN A 185 8.55 -3.25 -10.40
C GLN A 185 7.35 -3.15 -9.44
N LEU A 186 7.31 -2.15 -8.56
CA LEU A 186 6.15 -1.85 -7.70
C LEU A 186 5.08 -1.02 -8.40
N SER A 187 5.50 -0.05 -9.20
CA SER A 187 4.59 0.83 -9.96
C SER A 187 3.82 0.07 -11.01
N PHE A 188 4.42 -0.96 -11.63
CA PHE A 188 3.76 -1.74 -12.67
C PHE A 188 2.45 -2.38 -12.22
N PRO A 189 2.37 -3.19 -11.13
CA PRO A 189 1.10 -3.71 -10.64
C PRO A 189 0.09 -2.60 -10.26
N ALA A 190 0.54 -1.48 -9.70
CA ALA A 190 -0.34 -0.37 -9.33
C ALA A 190 -1.04 0.23 -10.58
N ILE A 191 -0.29 0.41 -11.66
CA ILE A 191 -0.80 0.89 -12.96
C ILE A 191 -1.74 -0.15 -13.58
N SER A 192 -1.30 -1.41 -13.67
CA SER A 192 -2.07 -2.50 -14.30
C SER A 192 -3.41 -2.72 -13.60
N CYS A 193 -3.42 -2.74 -12.26
CA CYS A 193 -4.65 -2.84 -11.50
C CYS A 193 -5.55 -1.62 -11.70
N SER A 194 -4.97 -0.41 -11.70
CA SER A 194 -5.74 0.82 -11.91
C SER A 194 -6.35 0.89 -13.31
N TYR A 195 -5.65 0.37 -14.32
CA TYR A 195 -6.17 0.21 -15.67
C TYR A 195 -7.38 -0.74 -15.70
N ALA A 196 -7.28 -1.90 -15.05
CA ALA A 196 -8.39 -2.85 -14.94
C ALA A 196 -9.62 -2.24 -14.21
N ILE A 197 -9.39 -1.52 -13.11
CA ILE A 197 -10.44 -0.78 -12.38
C ILE A 197 -11.09 0.26 -13.28
N PHE A 198 -10.29 1.03 -14.02
CA PHE A 198 -10.79 2.05 -14.94
C PHE A 198 -11.63 1.44 -16.06
N ASN A 199 -11.19 0.33 -16.66
CA ASN A 199 -11.96 -0.35 -17.70
C ASN A 199 -13.30 -0.88 -17.19
N SER A 200 -13.33 -1.30 -15.92
CA SER A 200 -14.54 -1.82 -15.26
C SER A 200 -15.42 -0.74 -14.62
N ARG A 201 -15.14 0.56 -14.83
CA ARG A 201 -15.82 1.70 -14.16
C ARG A 201 -17.33 1.85 -14.43
N HIS A 202 -17.87 1.06 -15.36
CA HIS A 202 -19.31 1.03 -15.67
C HIS A 202 -19.92 -0.35 -15.38
N ASN A 203 -19.11 -1.32 -14.94
CA ASN A 203 -19.60 -2.64 -14.57
C ASN A 203 -20.02 -2.60 -13.10
N SER A 204 -21.31 -2.81 -12.83
CA SER A 204 -21.86 -2.87 -11.48
C SER A 204 -21.38 -4.08 -10.69
N GLU A 205 -20.95 -5.15 -11.37
CA GLU A 205 -20.34 -6.32 -10.74
C GLU A 205 -18.81 -6.19 -10.75
N TRP A 206 -18.16 -6.80 -9.76
CA TRP A 206 -16.71 -6.81 -9.66
C TRP A 206 -16.19 -8.21 -9.35
N SER A 207 -15.44 -8.76 -10.29
CA SER A 207 -14.58 -9.90 -10.10
C SER A 207 -13.15 -9.47 -10.41
N PRO A 208 -12.21 -9.58 -9.46
CA PRO A 208 -10.81 -9.29 -9.75
C PRO A 208 -10.32 -10.13 -10.94
N PRO A 209 -9.66 -9.52 -11.94
CA PRO A 209 -9.05 -10.29 -13.02
C PRO A 209 -7.95 -11.19 -12.46
N ILE A 210 -7.82 -12.38 -13.06
CA ILE A 210 -6.81 -13.41 -12.71
C ILE A 210 -5.41 -12.89 -13.03
#